data_AF-A0AAE0I0J0-F1
#
_entry.id   AF-A0AAE0I0J0-F1
#
_cell.length_a   1.000
_cell.length_b   1.000
_cell.length_c   1.000
_cell.angle_alpha   90.00
_cell.angle_beta   90.00
_cell.angle_gamma   90.00
#
_symmetry.space_group_name_H-M   'P 1'
#
loop_
_entity.id
_entity.type
_entity.pdbx_description
1 polymer ?
#
loop_
_entity_poly.entity_id
_entity_poly.type
_entity_poly.pdbx_seq_one_letter_code
_entity_poly.pdbx_strand_id
1 'polypeptide(L)'
;MPALRPLLSSAVVRATGAATTRTTAAARPFSTTPRAAAGGGSHESQYDPPTGWLWGVKPGEKYVNEGWENLMFYGFGGSLVVFTIAYAFKPDTSIQTWALEEARRRLEAEGILEDPHPEVKK
;
A
#
# COMPACT_ATOMS: atom_id res chain seq x y z
N MET A 1 79.51 12.36 16.08
CA MET A 1 78.32 13.23 16.16
C MET A 1 77.15 12.37 16.61
N PRO A 2 76.51 12.68 17.75
CA PRO A 2 75.59 11.79 18.47
C PRO A 2 74.18 11.69 17.82
N ALA A 3 73.56 10.52 18.01
CA ALA A 3 72.22 10.18 17.55
C ALA A 3 71.12 10.94 18.31
N LEU A 4 70.18 11.54 17.58
CA LEU A 4 68.99 12.18 18.15
C LEU A 4 67.81 11.22 18.09
N ARG A 5 67.25 10.93 19.27
CA ARG A 5 66.04 10.11 19.49
C ARG A 5 64.78 10.87 19.03
N PRO A 6 63.82 10.24 18.33
CA PRO A 6 62.48 10.82 18.19
C PRO A 6 61.64 10.52 19.44
N LEU A 7 61.05 11.58 20.00
CA LEU A 7 60.06 11.52 21.08
C LEU A 7 58.72 11.02 20.52
N LEU A 8 58.17 9.96 21.12
CA LEU A 8 56.83 9.46 20.85
C LEU A 8 55.80 10.40 21.51
N SER A 9 55.10 11.19 20.70
CA SER A 9 53.95 11.98 21.15
C SER A 9 52.69 11.12 21.10
N SER A 10 52.27 10.61 22.27
CA SER A 10 50.99 9.92 22.44
C SER A 10 49.83 10.90 22.31
N ALA A 11 49.03 10.79 21.26
CA ALA A 11 47.79 11.54 21.12
C ALA A 11 46.68 10.88 21.96
N VAL A 12 46.19 11.58 22.99
CA VAL A 12 44.99 11.20 23.73
C VAL A 12 43.77 11.69 22.96
N VAL A 13 42.98 10.78 22.39
CA VAL A 13 41.67 11.10 21.80
C VAL A 13 40.65 11.14 22.93
N ARG A 14 40.17 12.34 23.28
CA ARG A 14 39.06 12.52 24.22
C ARG A 14 37.75 12.47 23.44
N ALA A 15 37.08 11.33 23.45
CA ALA A 15 35.73 11.20 22.92
C ALA A 15 34.75 11.97 23.81
N THR A 16 34.18 13.07 23.31
CA THR A 16 33.03 13.73 23.92
C THR A 16 31.78 12.94 23.54
N GLY A 17 31.33 12.04 24.41
CA GLY A 17 30.03 11.39 24.26
C GLY A 17 28.92 12.42 24.38
N ALA A 18 28.24 12.73 23.27
CA ALA A 18 27.02 13.52 23.29
C ALA A 18 25.91 12.68 23.94
N ALA A 19 25.47 13.07 25.14
CA ALA A 19 24.32 12.47 25.78
C ALA A 19 23.04 12.95 25.07
N THR A 20 22.47 12.10 24.21
CA THR A 20 21.10 12.30 23.71
C THR A 20 20.13 11.99 24.83
N THR A 21 19.55 13.02 25.45
CA THR A 21 18.36 12.89 26.29
C THR A 21 17.20 12.45 25.40
N ARG A 22 16.82 11.17 25.49
CA ARG A 22 15.57 10.67 24.90
C ARG A 22 14.41 11.22 25.72
N THR A 23 13.77 12.27 25.22
CA THR A 23 12.48 12.72 25.74
C THR A 23 11.45 11.64 25.41
N THR A 24 11.05 10.83 26.39
CA THR A 24 9.91 9.94 26.24
C THR A 24 8.66 10.82 26.14
N ALA A 25 8.09 10.92 24.94
CA ALA A 25 6.81 11.60 24.76
C ALA A 25 5.77 10.91 25.64
N ALA A 26 5.20 11.64 26.60
CA ALA A 26 4.15 11.12 27.46
C ALA A 26 2.93 10.76 26.60
N ALA A 27 2.64 9.46 26.50
CA ALA A 27 1.43 8.98 25.83
C ALA A 27 0.21 9.46 26.63
N ARG A 28 -0.61 10.33 26.03
CA ARG A 28 -1.88 10.74 26.62
C ARG A 28 -2.87 9.57 26.47
N PRO A 29 -3.48 9.06 27.55
CA PRO A 29 -4.51 8.04 27.43
C PRO A 29 -5.73 8.61 26.70
N PHE A 30 -6.34 7.81 25.83
CA PHE A 30 -7.64 8.14 25.24
C PHE A 30 -8.70 8.13 26.36
N SER A 31 -9.29 9.28 26.65
CA SER A 31 -10.33 9.41 27.68
C SER A 31 -11.71 9.14 27.07
N THR A 32 -12.37 8.07 27.49
CA THR A 32 -13.77 7.79 27.14
C THR A 32 -14.67 8.25 28.31
N THR A 33 -15.38 9.37 28.13
CA THR A 33 -16.34 9.82 29.15
C THR A 33 -17.66 9.06 28.96
N PRO A 34 -18.13 8.24 29.91
CA PRO A 34 -19.47 7.68 29.83
C PRO A 34 -20.49 8.82 29.94
N ARG A 35 -21.33 9.00 28.92
CA ARG A 35 -22.49 9.89 29.01
C ARG A 35 -23.48 9.25 29.98
N ALA A 36 -23.77 9.92 31.10
CA ALA A 36 -24.86 9.54 31.98
C ALA A 36 -26.18 9.62 31.18
N ALA A 37 -26.88 8.49 31.09
CA ALA A 37 -28.16 8.39 30.42
C ALA A 37 -29.17 9.32 31.13
N ALA A 38 -29.59 10.37 30.43
CA ALA A 38 -30.67 11.24 30.85
C ALA A 38 -31.86 11.02 29.91
N GLY A 39 -32.90 10.38 30.44
CA GLY A 39 -34.26 10.45 29.88
C GLY A 39 -34.63 9.30 28.95
N GLY A 40 -35.60 8.50 29.40
CA GLY A 40 -36.07 7.30 28.72
C GLY A 40 -36.70 7.54 27.35
N GLY A 41 -36.46 6.56 26.47
CA GLY A 41 -37.20 6.33 25.24
C GLY A 41 -37.00 4.88 24.82
N SER A 42 -38.09 4.16 24.57
CA SER A 42 -38.12 2.71 24.28
C SER A 42 -37.53 2.31 22.91
N HIS A 43 -36.49 3.01 22.44
CA HIS A 43 -35.79 2.76 21.18
C HIS A 43 -34.34 3.30 21.19
N GLU A 44 -33.75 3.40 22.37
CA GLU A 44 -32.37 3.81 22.61
C GLU A 44 -31.43 2.64 22.33
N SER A 45 -30.54 2.77 21.35
CA SER A 45 -29.47 1.82 21.10
C SER A 45 -28.57 1.77 22.33
N GLN A 46 -28.63 0.63 23.04
CA GLN A 46 -27.84 0.41 24.24
C GLN A 46 -26.36 0.60 23.91
N TYR A 47 -25.73 1.55 24.60
CA TYR A 47 -24.32 1.85 24.41
C TYR A 47 -23.47 0.61 24.75
N ASP A 48 -22.76 0.07 23.77
CA ASP A 48 -21.80 -1.01 23.97
C ASP A 48 -20.41 -0.41 24.23
N PRO A 49 -19.84 -0.55 25.44
CA PRO A 49 -18.53 -0.01 25.76
C PRO A 49 -17.43 -0.70 24.94
N PRO A 50 -16.29 -0.03 24.68
CA PRO A 50 -15.21 -0.61 23.89
C PRO A 50 -14.62 -1.86 24.58
N THR A 51 -14.89 -3.05 24.04
CA THR A 51 -14.49 -4.35 24.62
C THR A 51 -13.09 -4.83 24.20
N GLY A 52 -12.51 -4.22 23.16
CA GLY A 52 -11.21 -4.63 22.60
C GLY A 52 -11.26 -5.89 21.75
N TRP A 53 -12.45 -6.33 21.32
CA TRP A 53 -12.63 -7.51 20.49
C TRP A 53 -12.46 -7.21 19.01
N LEU A 54 -11.78 -8.10 18.29
CA LEU A 54 -11.56 -7.95 16.85
C LEU A 54 -12.92 -8.15 16.14
N TRP A 55 -13.39 -7.10 15.46
CA TRP A 55 -14.69 -7.04 14.77
C TRP A 55 -15.92 -7.05 15.68
N GLY A 56 -15.76 -6.71 16.97
CA GLY A 56 -16.87 -6.69 17.93
C GLY A 56 -17.41 -8.07 18.31
N VAL A 57 -16.77 -9.16 17.84
CA VAL A 57 -17.17 -10.53 18.14
C VAL A 57 -16.41 -11.04 19.35
N LYS A 58 -17.13 -11.56 20.34
CA LYS A 58 -16.52 -12.19 21.50
C LYS A 58 -15.64 -13.35 21.06
N PRO A 59 -14.40 -13.47 21.57
CA PRO A 59 -13.58 -14.65 21.32
C PRO A 59 -14.35 -15.92 21.72
N GLY A 60 -14.57 -16.82 20.75
CA GLY A 60 -15.33 -18.05 20.94
C GLY A 60 -16.78 -18.01 20.42
N GLU A 61 -17.30 -16.84 20.06
CA GLU A 61 -18.58 -16.70 19.37
C GLU A 61 -18.40 -16.73 17.85
N LYS A 62 -19.32 -17.37 17.14
CA LYS A 62 -19.28 -17.41 15.67
C LYS A 62 -19.83 -16.10 15.13
N TYR A 63 -19.10 -15.50 14.20
CA TYR A 63 -19.57 -14.33 13.48
C TYR A 63 -20.89 -14.62 12.75
N VAL A 64 -21.84 -13.70 12.86
CA VAL A 64 -23.13 -13.74 12.17
C VAL A 64 -23.11 -12.69 11.08
N ASN A 65 -23.40 -13.10 9.85
CA ASN A 65 -23.41 -12.18 8.72
C ASN A 65 -24.45 -11.08 8.93
N GLU A 66 -24.02 -9.84 8.77
CA GLU A 66 -24.83 -8.65 9.01
C GLU A 66 -25.81 -8.33 7.86
N GLY A 67 -25.97 -9.24 6.89
CA GLY A 67 -26.89 -9.15 5.76
C GLY A 67 -26.41 -8.24 4.63
N TRP A 68 -25.71 -7.15 4.95
CA TRP A 68 -25.13 -6.23 3.97
C TRP A 68 -23.83 -6.76 3.33
N GLU A 69 -23.08 -7.58 4.08
CA GLU A 69 -21.76 -8.06 3.66
C GLU A 69 -21.82 -8.85 2.37
N ASN A 70 -22.83 -9.70 2.21
CA ASN A 70 -22.99 -10.48 0.98
C ASN A 70 -23.16 -9.57 -0.24
N LEU A 71 -23.92 -8.48 -0.11
CA LEU A 71 -24.08 -7.50 -1.18
C LEU A 71 -22.76 -6.79 -1.49
N MET A 72 -21.99 -6.42 -0.48
CA MET A 72 -20.68 -5.79 -0.69
C MET A 72 -19.66 -6.75 -1.28
N PHE A 73 -19.50 -7.95 -0.74
CA PHE A 73 -18.48 -8.88 -1.22
C PHE A 73 -18.82 -9.47 -2.60
N TYR A 74 -20.08 -9.90 -2.82
CA TYR A 74 -20.46 -10.49 -4.09
C TYR A 74 -20.89 -9.45 -5.12
N GLY A 75 -21.65 -8.43 -4.72
CA GLY A 75 -22.07 -7.36 -5.62
C GLY A 75 -20.90 -6.44 -5.96
N PHE A 76 -20.39 -5.70 -4.97
CA PHE A 76 -19.30 -4.76 -5.20
C PHE A 76 -17.99 -5.48 -5.56
N GLY A 77 -17.58 -6.49 -4.78
CA GLY A 77 -16.38 -7.27 -5.08
C GLY A 77 -16.45 -7.99 -6.44
N GLY A 78 -17.59 -8.60 -6.76
CA GLY A 78 -17.81 -9.18 -8.09
C GLY A 78 -17.74 -8.16 -9.22
N SER A 79 -18.29 -6.96 -9.02
CA SER A 79 -18.22 -5.88 -10.01
C SER A 79 -16.78 -5.42 -10.29
N LEU A 80 -15.92 -5.39 -9.27
CA LEU A 80 -14.51 -5.05 -9.44
C LEU A 80 -13.78 -6.09 -10.29
N VAL A 81 -14.04 -7.39 -10.05
CA VAL A 81 -13.46 -8.47 -10.86
C VAL A 81 -13.89 -8.34 -12.32
N VAL A 82 -15.19 -8.15 -12.58
CA VAL A 82 -15.72 -7.96 -13.94
C VAL A 82 -15.09 -6.72 -14.58
N PHE A 83 -14.98 -5.61 -13.85
CA PHE A 83 -14.35 -4.38 -14.34
C PHE A 83 -12.88 -4.60 -14.71
N THR A 84 -12.11 -5.30 -13.87
CA THR A 84 -10.71 -5.63 -14.17
C THR A 84 -10.58 -6.44 -15.46
N ILE A 85 -11.43 -7.47 -15.64
CA ILE A 85 -11.43 -8.29 -16.86
C ILE A 85 -11.76 -7.41 -18.07
N ALA A 86 -12.85 -6.64 -18.00
CA ALA A 86 -13.26 -5.76 -19.10
C ALA A 86 -12.18 -4.72 -19.46
N TYR A 87 -11.50 -4.17 -18.46
CA TYR A 87 -10.42 -3.21 -18.68
C TYR A 87 -9.18 -3.87 -19.32
N ALA A 88 -8.80 -5.07 -18.87
CA ALA A 88 -7.65 -5.78 -19.39
C ALA A 88 -7.81 -6.23 -20.84
N PHE A 89 -9.01 -6.64 -21.24
CA PHE A 89 -9.31 -7.15 -22.59
C PHE A 89 -10.01 -6.14 -23.48
N LYS A 90 -10.02 -4.85 -23.11
CA LYS A 90 -10.58 -3.82 -23.98
C LYS A 90 -9.79 -3.81 -25.31
N PRO A 91 -10.45 -3.67 -26.47
CA PRO A 91 -9.75 -3.60 -27.74
C PRO A 91 -8.86 -2.36 -27.80
N ASP A 92 -7.65 -2.51 -28.34
CA ASP A 92 -6.74 -1.40 -28.60
C ASP A 92 -7.26 -0.55 -29.76
N THR A 93 -8.07 0.45 -29.43
CA THR A 93 -8.60 1.46 -30.37
C THR A 93 -7.78 2.76 -30.36
N SER A 94 -6.54 2.69 -29.87
CA SER A 94 -5.63 3.83 -29.81
C SER A 94 -5.19 4.26 -31.20
N ILE A 95 -5.13 5.57 -31.46
CA ILE A 95 -4.61 6.09 -32.74
C ILE A 95 -3.12 5.75 -32.93
N GLN A 96 -2.39 5.51 -31.85
CA GLN A 96 -0.97 5.22 -31.90
C GLN A 96 -0.69 3.83 -32.49
N THR A 97 -1.52 2.83 -32.19
CA THR A 97 -1.34 1.49 -32.76
C THR A 97 -1.58 1.54 -34.26
N TRP A 98 -2.66 2.18 -34.71
CA TRP A 98 -2.91 2.41 -36.13
C TRP A 98 -1.78 3.22 -36.79
N ALA A 99 -1.33 4.30 -36.17
CA ALA A 99 -0.29 5.16 -36.73
C ALA A 99 1.06 4.43 -36.86
N LEU A 100 1.40 3.54 -35.93
CA LEU A 100 2.61 2.72 -36.01
C LEU A 100 2.51 1.67 -37.13
N GLU A 101 1.37 1.02 -37.30
CA GLU A 101 1.14 0.08 -38.41
C GLU A 101 1.18 0.80 -39.77
N GLU A 102 0.54 1.96 -39.88
CA GLU A 102 0.55 2.74 -41.12
C GLU A 102 1.96 3.30 -41.40
N ALA A 103 2.69 3.78 -40.39
CA ALA A 103 4.08 4.20 -40.54
C ALA A 103 4.98 3.04 -41.00
N ARG A 104 4.78 1.84 -40.43
CA ARG A 104 5.48 0.63 -40.85
C ARG A 104 5.19 0.28 -42.30
N ARG A 105 3.93 0.33 -42.74
CA ARG A 105 3.54 0.06 -44.13
C ARG A 105 4.20 1.02 -45.12
N ARG A 106 4.42 2.29 -44.73
CA ARG A 106 5.18 3.26 -45.53
C ARG A 106 6.67 2.90 -45.59
N LEU A 107 7.25 2.50 -44.47
CA LEU A 107 8.67 2.09 -44.38
C LEU A 107 8.98 0.75 -45.08
N GLU A 108 8.02 -0.19 -45.08
CA GLU A 108 8.09 -1.45 -45.86
C GLU A 108 8.01 -1.17 -47.36
N ALA A 109 7.15 -0.23 -47.79
CA ALA A 109 7.08 0.21 -49.18
C ALA A 109 8.37 0.93 -49.64
N GLU A 110 9.09 1.57 -48.72
CA GLU A 110 10.39 2.22 -48.94
C GLU A 110 11.58 1.22 -48.82
N GLY A 111 11.32 -0.04 -48.47
CA GLY A 111 12.33 -1.11 -48.45
C GLY A 111 13.40 -0.97 -47.36
N ILE A 112 13.15 -0.15 -46.33
CA ILE A 112 14.10 0.15 -45.24
C ILE A 112 14.01 -0.83 -44.07
N LEU A 113 12.93 -1.61 -43.95
CA LEU A 113 12.73 -2.58 -42.86
C LEU A 113 12.65 -4.02 -43.40
N GLU A 114 13.41 -4.93 -42.79
CA GLU A 114 13.36 -6.37 -43.08
C GLU A 114 12.14 -7.01 -42.41
N ASP A 115 11.48 -7.94 -43.11
CA ASP A 115 10.25 -8.59 -42.63
C ASP A 115 10.51 -9.30 -41.30
N PRO A 116 9.77 -9.00 -40.22
CA PRO A 116 10.00 -9.60 -38.91
C PRO A 116 9.56 -11.07 -38.83
N HIS A 117 8.86 -11.59 -39.85
CA HIS A 117 8.54 -13.01 -39.97
C HIS A 117 8.98 -13.55 -41.34
N PRO A 118 10.29 -13.78 -41.55
CA PRO A 118 10.77 -14.32 -42.80
C PRO A 118 10.23 -15.74 -42.97
N GLU A 119 9.51 -15.99 -44.07
CA GLU A 119 9.05 -17.33 -44.42
C GLU A 119 10.26 -18.26 -44.59
N VAL A 120 10.47 -19.18 -43.63
CA VAL A 120 11.44 -20.26 -43.79
C VAL A 120 10.88 -21.24 -44.81
N LYS A 121 11.23 -21.06 -46.08
CA LYS A 121 10.95 -22.02 -47.15
C LYS A 121 11.60 -23.37 -46.80
N LYS A 122 10.78 -24.39 -46.60
CA LYS A 122 11.19 -25.80 -46.54
C LYS A 122 11.50 -26.34 -47.93
#